data_AF-A0A927Y1U0-F1
#
_entry.id   AF-A0A927Y1U0-F1
#
_cell.length_a   1.000
_cell.length_b   1.000
_cell.length_c   1.000
_cell.angle_alpha   90.00
_cell.angle_beta   90.00
_cell.angle_gamma   90.00
#
_symmetry.space_group_name_H-M   'P 1'
#
loop_
_entity.id
_entity.type
_entity.pdbx_description
1 polymer ?
#
loop_
_entity_poly.entity_id
_entity_poly.type
_entity_poly.pdbx_seq_one_letter_code
_entity_poly.pdbx_strand_id
1 'polypeptide(L)'
;MNIVENVLIIVYAILSIVLIAVCLMQSKDDEGASATVVGGSSSGSFYEKNKGRTKEGKLKKWTIILGIVYIILTIVLGIVYML
;
A
#
# COMPACT_ATOMS: atom_id res chain seq x y z
N MET A 1 11.20 -13.90 -26.11
CA MET A 1 10.43 -12.65 -26.26
C MET A 1 9.20 -12.91 -27.11
N ASN A 2 8.26 -13.61 -26.50
CA ASN A 2 6.93 -13.84 -27.04
C ASN A 2 6.10 -12.55 -26.87
N ILE A 3 5.18 -12.29 -27.81
CA ILE A 3 4.23 -11.16 -27.72
C ILE A 3 3.53 -11.13 -26.34
N VAL A 4 3.21 -12.32 -25.80
CA VAL A 4 2.53 -12.48 -24.50
C VAL A 4 3.36 -11.94 -23.34
N GLU A 5 4.66 -12.21 -23.31
CA GLU A 5 5.57 -11.73 -22.25
C GLU A 5 5.69 -10.20 -22.29
N ASN A 6 5.82 -9.64 -23.49
CA ASN A 6 5.96 -8.20 -23.68
C ASN A 6 4.68 -7.45 -23.26
N VAL A 7 3.50 -7.99 -23.58
CA VAL A 7 2.21 -7.45 -23.13
C VAL A 7 2.10 -7.53 -21.60
N LEU A 8 2.51 -8.64 -20.98
CA LEU A 8 2.52 -8.80 -19.52
C LEU A 8 3.39 -7.74 -18.84
N ILE A 9 4.60 -7.49 -19.37
CA ILE A 9 5.53 -6.49 -18.82
C ILE A 9 4.93 -5.08 -18.91
N ILE A 10 4.31 -4.72 -20.04
CA ILE A 10 3.68 -3.41 -20.22
C ILE A 10 2.53 -3.21 -19.22
N VAL A 11 1.67 -4.22 -19.06
CA VAL A 11 0.56 -4.18 -18.09
C VAL A 11 1.07 -4.08 -16.66
N TYR A 12 2.10 -4.87 -16.32
CA TYR A 12 2.74 -4.82 -15.02
C TYR A 12 3.36 -3.46 -14.71
N ALA A 13 4.03 -2.84 -15.69
CA ALA A 13 4.59 -1.50 -15.56
C ALA A 13 3.50 -0.44 -15.31
N ILE A 14 2.37 -0.50 -16.03
CA ILE A 14 1.24 0.40 -15.81
C ILE A 14 0.65 0.22 -14.40
N LEU A 15 0.44 -1.03 -13.98
CA LEU A 15 -0.04 -1.34 -12.62
C LEU A 15 0.89 -0.79 -11.54
N SER A 16 2.21 -0.86 -11.75
CA SER A 16 3.20 -0.30 -10.83
C SER A 16 3.06 1.21 -10.66
N ILE A 17 2.85 1.95 -11.76
CA ILE A 17 2.70 3.41 -11.73
C ILE A 17 1.41 3.80 -11.00
N VAL A 18 0.31 3.08 -11.27
CA VAL A 18 -0.96 3.30 -10.58
C VAL A 18 -0.82 3.05 -9.09
N LEU A 19 -0.12 1.98 -8.69
CA LEU A 19 0.15 1.69 -7.29
C LEU A 19 0.98 2.76 -6.61
N ILE A 20 2.01 3.28 -7.27
CA ILE A 20 2.82 4.38 -6.75
C ILE A 20 1.95 5.62 -6.56
N ALA A 21 1.10 5.97 -7.53
CA ALA A 21 0.18 7.11 -7.41
C ALA A 21 -0.79 6.94 -6.22
N VAL A 22 -1.37 5.75 -6.05
CA VAL A 22 -2.23 5.41 -4.90
C VAL A 22 -1.43 5.43 -3.59
N CYS A 23 -0.17 5.02 -3.60
CA CYS A 23 0.74 5.08 -2.45
C CYS A 23 1.01 6.52 -2.03
N LEU A 24 1.28 7.41 -2.99
CA LEU A 24 1.49 8.83 -2.74
C LEU A 24 0.23 9.55 -2.25
N MET A 25 -0.94 9.17 -2.78
CA MET A 25 -2.24 9.71 -2.32
C MET A 25 -2.62 9.23 -0.92
N GLN A 26 -2.04 8.14 -0.44
CA GLN A 26 -2.10 7.83 0.98
C GLN A 26 -1.05 8.66 1.71
N SER A 27 -1.42 9.89 2.02
CA SER A 27 -0.62 10.73 2.88
C SER A 27 -0.30 9.99 4.19
N LYS A 28 0.97 10.08 4.58
CA LYS A 28 1.50 9.67 5.86
C LYS A 28 0.87 10.55 6.93
N ASP A 29 -0.35 10.26 7.39
CA ASP A 29 -0.76 10.83 8.68
C ASP A 29 0.28 10.40 9.71
N ASP A 30 0.80 11.40 10.39
CA ASP A 30 1.86 11.41 11.39
C ASP A 30 1.63 10.42 12.53
N GLU A 31 1.87 9.14 12.26
CA GLU A 31 1.70 8.05 13.22
C GLU A 31 2.99 7.26 13.47
N GLY A 32 4.12 7.72 12.92
CA GLY A 32 5.43 7.09 13.15
C GLY A 32 6.26 7.76 14.25
N ALA A 33 6.13 9.08 14.45
CA ALA A 33 7.02 9.85 15.33
C ALA A 33 6.34 10.42 16.58
N SER A 34 5.01 10.49 16.63
CA SER A 34 4.27 11.10 17.75
C SER A 34 3.87 10.09 18.83
N ALA A 35 3.59 8.83 18.47
CA ALA A 35 3.11 7.81 19.41
C ALA A 35 4.22 7.17 20.27
N THR A 36 5.45 7.09 19.76
CA THR A 36 6.59 6.51 20.50
C THR A 36 7.39 7.56 21.28
N VAL A 37 7.26 8.84 20.93
CA VAL A 37 8.02 9.95 21.55
C VAL A 37 7.23 10.65 22.67
N VAL A 38 5.89 10.64 22.64
CA VAL A 38 5.04 11.27 23.68
C VAL A 38 4.66 10.27 24.76
N GLY A 39 5.66 9.70 25.43
CA GLY A 39 5.42 8.89 26.62
C GLY A 39 4.49 9.61 27.60
N GLY A 40 3.38 8.96 27.94
CA GLY A 40 2.57 9.32 29.11
C GLY A 40 1.43 10.31 28.88
N SER A 41 0.22 9.78 29.03
CA SER A 41 -0.88 10.44 29.74
C SER A 41 -1.55 11.63 29.06
N SER A 42 -2.72 11.38 28.45
CA SER A 42 -4.01 11.82 29.03
C SER A 42 -5.20 11.46 28.14
N SER A 43 -6.06 10.59 28.70
CA SER A 43 -7.52 10.61 28.54
C SER A 43 -8.12 10.71 27.12
N GLY A 44 -8.44 9.56 26.54
CA GLY A 44 -9.78 9.32 25.98
C GLY A 44 -10.22 10.17 24.78
N SER A 45 -9.36 10.40 23.79
CA SER A 45 -9.83 11.03 22.55
C SER A 45 -10.71 10.06 21.76
N PHE A 46 -11.99 10.37 21.64
CA PHE A 46 -12.98 9.72 20.75
C PHE A 46 -12.49 9.55 19.29
N TYR A 47 -11.43 10.27 18.92
CA TYR A 47 -10.76 10.23 17.63
C TYR A 47 -9.94 8.93 17.41
N GLU A 48 -9.30 8.37 18.44
CA GLU A 48 -8.57 7.09 18.32
C GLU A 48 -9.52 5.91 18.19
N LYS A 49 -10.64 5.91 18.93
CA LYS A 49 -11.61 4.79 18.91
C LYS A 49 -12.33 4.64 17.55
N ASN A 50 -12.39 5.70 16.74
CA ASN A 50 -13.05 5.71 15.43
C ASN A 50 -12.09 5.93 14.24
N LYS A 51 -10.77 5.95 14.44
CA LYS A 51 -9.75 6.17 13.39
C LYS A 51 -9.78 5.11 12.27
N GLY A 52 -10.29 3.92 12.56
CA GLY A 52 -10.53 2.87 11.56
C GLY A 52 -11.81 3.04 10.73
N ARG A 53 -12.70 3.98 11.08
CA ARG A 53 -13.98 4.25 10.40
C ARG A 53 -13.93 5.48 9.48
N THR A 54 -12.88 6.30 9.55
CA THR A 54 -12.65 7.41 8.62
C THR A 54 -12.24 6.86 7.24
N LYS A 55 -12.59 7.61 6.19
CA LYS A 55 -12.31 7.23 4.80
C LYS A 55 -10.81 7.01 4.56
N GLU A 56 -9.97 7.76 5.25
CA GLU A 56 -8.51 7.69 5.21
C GLU A 56 -7.97 6.40 5.82
N GLY A 57 -8.49 5.97 6.97
CA GLY A 57 -8.10 4.70 7.61
C GLY A 57 -8.47 3.46 6.79
N LYS A 58 -9.54 3.53 5.99
CA LYS A 58 -9.89 2.48 5.03
C LYS A 58 -8.93 2.46 3.84
N LEU A 59 -8.67 3.62 3.22
CA LEU A 59 -7.77 3.72 2.07
C LEU A 59 -6.36 3.18 2.39
N LYS A 60 -5.83 3.46 3.59
CA LYS A 60 -4.53 2.89 4.02
C LYS A 60 -4.53 1.37 4.10
N LYS A 61 -5.58 0.77 4.67
CA LYS A 61 -5.72 -0.69 4.73
C LYS A 61 -5.80 -1.31 3.34
N TRP A 62 -6.60 -0.71 2.46
CA TRP A 62 -6.76 -1.20 1.08
C TRP A 62 -5.44 -1.18 0.31
N THR A 63 -4.61 -0.14 0.45
CA THR A 63 -3.35 -0.15 -0.28
C THR A 63 -2.28 -1.03 0.34
N ILE A 64 -2.30 -1.26 1.66
CA ILE A 64 -1.46 -2.31 2.24
C ILE A 64 -1.80 -3.67 1.60
N ILE A 65 -3.09 -4.00 1.47
CA ILE A 65 -3.53 -5.21 0.76
C ILE A 65 -3.05 -5.19 -0.70
N LEU A 66 -3.26 -4.08 -1.43
CA LEU A 66 -2.83 -3.97 -2.83
C LEU A 66 -1.31 -4.09 -3.00
N GLY A 67 -0.53 -3.56 -2.06
CA GLY A 67 0.93 -3.67 -2.06
C GLY A 67 1.40 -5.10 -1.85
N ILE A 68 0.77 -5.85 -0.94
CA ILE A 68 1.06 -7.27 -0.72
C ILE A 68 0.73 -8.09 -1.99
N VAL A 69 -0.45 -7.85 -2.57
CA VAL A 69 -0.86 -8.51 -3.81
C VAL A 69 0.11 -8.21 -4.95
N TYR A 70 0.59 -6.97 -5.05
CA TYR A 70 1.57 -6.57 -6.06
C TYR A 70 2.90 -7.32 -5.91
N ILE A 71 3.44 -7.42 -4.70
CA ILE A 71 4.68 -8.17 -4.44
C ILE A 71 4.53 -9.63 -4.84
N ILE A 72 3.40 -10.26 -4.51
CA ILE A 72 3.12 -11.64 -4.92
C ILE A 72 3.10 -11.74 -6.44
N LEU A 73 2.41 -10.81 -7.11
CA LEU A 73 2.35 -10.76 -8.57
C LEU A 73 3.74 -10.61 -9.21
N THR A 74 4.61 -9.77 -8.63
CA THR A 74 6.00 -9.58 -9.04
C THR A 74 6.78 -10.89 -8.99
N ILE A 75 6.67 -11.63 -7.88
CA ILE A 75 7.39 -12.90 -7.68
C ILE A 75 6.90 -13.93 -8.70
N VAL A 76 5.58 -14.04 -8.90
CA VAL A 76 4.99 -14.95 -9.89
C VAL A 76 5.46 -14.60 -11.30
N LEU A 77 5.43 -13.32 -11.68
CA LEU A 77 5.92 -12.87 -12.99
C LEU A 77 7.41 -13.19 -13.18
N GLY A 78 8.22 -13.00 -12.14
CA GLY A 78 9.64 -13.31 -12.15
C GLY A 78 9.91 -14.80 -12.34
N ILE A 79 9.14 -15.68 -11.67
CA ILE A 79 9.27 -17.14 -11.82
C ILE A 79 8.82 -17.57 -13.23
N VAL A 80 7.70 -17.05 -13.73
CA VAL A 80 7.18 -17.36 -15.07
C VAL A 80 8.13 -16.92 -16.18
N TYR A 81 8.85 -15.80 -15.99
CA TYR A 81 9.82 -15.29 -16.96
C TYR A 81 11.19 -15.98 -16.85
N MET A 82 11.52 -16.55 -15.68
CA MET A 82 12.78 -17.26 -15.45
C MET A 82 12.72 -18.74 -15.89
N LEU A 83 11.52 -19.33 -15.95
CA LEU A 83 11.23 -20.66 -16.52
C LEU A 83 11.18 -20.61 -18.04
#